data_AF-A0A835PQ77-F1
#
_entry.id   AF-A0A835PQ77-F1
#
_cell.length_a   1.000
_cell.length_b   1.000
_cell.length_c   1.000
_cell.angle_alpha   90.00
_cell.angle_beta   90.00
_cell.angle_gamma   90.00
#
_symmetry.space_group_name_H-M   'P 1'
#
loop_
_entity.id
_entity.type
_entity.pdbx_description
1 polymer ?
#
loop_
_entity_poly.entity_id
_entity_poly.type
_entity_poly.pdbx_seq_one_letter_code
_entity_poly.pdbx_strand_id
1 'polypeptide(L)'
;MTDAIDRGNLCGKLDSFFKSCILRRWKDTLLTLQSTRLYHSLCEELRITHRCVEALASAVVADPVRPARLASKGWWAEDLANLGIDHYWRIMLAIKSGVVLSGKIIGDALQIYASRWLPILEQSPAADGDLKQRLLIEKIVSLLPSEKGSVPCSFLMKLIRAANIIDASYASKMELARRAGVQLEEATVNDLLIPSLPCEDKKELCMTSM
;
A
#
# COMPACT_ATOMS: atom_id res chain seq x y z
N MET A 1 -29.96 -14.18 -36.64
CA MET A 1 -31.08 -14.96 -36.10
C MET A 1 -31.54 -14.28 -34.82
N THR A 2 -32.66 -13.55 -34.94
CA THR A 2 -33.62 -13.08 -33.91
C THR A 2 -33.17 -12.89 -32.46
N ASP A 3 -32.70 -11.68 -32.18
CA ASP A 3 -32.86 -11.01 -30.89
C ASP A 3 -34.32 -10.58 -30.69
N ALA A 4 -35.14 -11.42 -30.03
CA ALA A 4 -36.25 -10.96 -29.19
C ALA A 4 -36.86 -12.14 -28.42
N ILE A 5 -37.22 -11.87 -27.15
CA ILE A 5 -38.14 -12.64 -26.28
C ILE A 5 -37.45 -13.70 -25.38
N ASP A 6 -36.84 -13.29 -24.25
CA ASP A 6 -37.54 -13.23 -22.95
C ASP A 6 -36.61 -12.74 -21.80
N ARG A 7 -37.02 -11.69 -21.07
CA ARG A 7 -36.46 -11.20 -19.77
C ARG A 7 -34.93 -11.15 -19.58
N GLY A 8 -34.23 -10.42 -20.45
CA GLY A 8 -32.82 -10.06 -20.26
C GLY A 8 -31.86 -11.13 -20.74
N ASN A 9 -31.01 -10.79 -21.71
CA ASN A 9 -29.92 -11.63 -22.17
C ASN A 9 -29.04 -12.09 -20.97
N LEU A 10 -28.44 -13.27 -21.05
CA LEU A 10 -27.61 -13.82 -19.98
C LEU A 10 -26.55 -12.81 -19.53
N CYS A 11 -25.94 -12.08 -20.47
CA CYS A 11 -25.00 -11.01 -20.20
C CYS A 11 -25.59 -9.92 -19.29
N GLY A 12 -26.80 -9.44 -19.56
CA GLY A 12 -27.48 -8.43 -18.74
C GLY A 12 -27.89 -8.95 -17.36
N LYS A 13 -28.28 -10.22 -17.25
CA LYS A 13 -28.53 -10.87 -15.95
C LYS A 13 -27.26 -10.99 -15.12
N LEU A 14 -26.15 -11.43 -15.74
CA LEU A 14 -24.85 -11.51 -15.09
C LEU A 14 -24.35 -10.13 -14.65
N ASP A 15 -24.48 -9.11 -15.50
CA ASP A 15 -24.10 -7.75 -15.13
C ASP A 15 -24.94 -7.20 -13.97
N SER A 16 -26.25 -7.45 -13.98
CA SER A 16 -27.17 -7.05 -12.91
C SER A 16 -26.84 -7.77 -11.59
N PHE A 17 -26.58 -9.07 -11.65
CA PHE A 17 -26.13 -9.85 -10.49
C PHE A 17 -24.80 -9.33 -9.95
N PHE A 18 -23.82 -9.10 -10.83
CA PHE A 18 -22.52 -8.58 -10.43
C PHE A 18 -22.66 -7.21 -9.73
N LYS A 19 -23.44 -6.28 -10.28
CA LYS A 19 -23.71 -4.96 -9.66
C LYS A 19 -24.44 -5.07 -8.33
N SER A 20 -25.44 -5.95 -8.23
CA SER A 20 -26.41 -5.93 -7.13
C SER A 20 -26.03 -6.87 -5.99
N CYS A 21 -25.33 -7.96 -6.28
CA CYS A 21 -25.00 -9.00 -5.32
C CYS A 21 -23.52 -8.97 -4.94
N ILE A 22 -22.63 -8.89 -5.94
CA ILE A 22 -21.18 -8.94 -5.70
C ILE A 22 -20.68 -7.56 -5.25
N LEU A 23 -20.80 -6.53 -6.10
CA LEU A 23 -20.21 -5.21 -5.83
C LEU A 23 -20.77 -4.53 -4.57
N ARG A 24 -21.95 -4.92 -4.09
CA ARG A 24 -22.55 -4.39 -2.85
C ARG A 24 -22.02 -5.04 -1.57
N ARG A 25 -21.40 -6.22 -1.67
CA ARG A 25 -20.95 -6.99 -0.50
C ARG A 25 -19.43 -6.96 -0.44
N TRP A 26 -18.89 -6.24 0.55
CA TRP A 26 -17.45 -6.04 0.74
C TRP A 26 -16.59 -7.31 0.54
N LYS A 27 -16.93 -8.40 1.24
CA LYS A 27 -16.19 -9.66 1.17
C LYS A 27 -16.26 -10.31 -0.22
N ASP A 28 -17.42 -10.28 -0.86
CA ASP A 28 -17.61 -10.87 -2.18
C ASP A 28 -16.85 -10.07 -3.24
N THR A 29 -16.85 -8.74 -3.14
CA THR A 29 -16.04 -7.86 -4.00
C THR A 29 -14.55 -8.11 -3.81
N LEU A 30 -14.06 -8.29 -2.57
CA LEU A 30 -12.66 -8.60 -2.31
C LEU A 30 -12.23 -9.95 -2.90
N LEU A 31 -13.03 -10.99 -2.69
CA LEU A 31 -12.75 -12.32 -3.25
C LEU A 31 -12.76 -12.29 -4.78
N THR A 32 -13.73 -11.59 -5.38
CA THR A 32 -13.79 -11.39 -6.82
C THR A 32 -12.53 -10.67 -7.32
N LEU A 33 -12.13 -9.58 -6.66
CA LEU A 33 -10.92 -8.83 -7.02
C LEU A 33 -9.65 -9.69 -6.91
N GLN A 34 -9.54 -10.56 -5.91
CA GLN A 34 -8.41 -11.48 -5.79
C GLN A 34 -8.41 -12.53 -6.92
N SER A 35 -9.59 -13.00 -7.33
CA SER A 35 -9.75 -13.99 -8.40
C SER A 35 -9.36 -13.47 -9.79
N THR A 36 -9.46 -12.15 -10.03
CA THR A 36 -9.10 -11.56 -11.34
C THR A 36 -7.63 -11.74 -11.68
N ARG A 37 -6.76 -12.03 -10.70
CA ARG A 37 -5.35 -12.33 -10.91
C ARG A 37 -5.11 -13.53 -11.82
N LEU A 38 -6.02 -14.51 -11.78
CA LEU A 38 -5.91 -15.74 -12.58
C LEU A 38 -6.22 -15.50 -14.06
N TYR A 39 -6.96 -14.43 -14.38
CA TYR A 39 -7.46 -14.12 -15.73
C TYR A 39 -7.29 -12.63 -16.05
N HIS A 40 -6.09 -12.09 -15.79
CA HIS A 40 -5.86 -10.65 -15.78
C HIS A 40 -6.33 -9.92 -17.05
N SER A 41 -5.93 -10.38 -18.24
CA SER A 41 -6.28 -9.74 -19.52
C SER A 41 -7.80 -9.67 -19.74
N LEU A 42 -8.50 -10.78 -19.53
CA LEU A 42 -9.94 -10.88 -19.69
C LEU A 42 -10.69 -10.01 -18.66
N CYS A 43 -10.24 -10.02 -17.41
CA CYS A 43 -10.87 -9.23 -16.35
C CYS A 43 -10.68 -7.71 -16.54
N GLU A 44 -9.56 -7.28 -17.13
CA GLU A 44 -9.37 -5.87 -17.50
C GLU A 44 -10.25 -5.47 -18.69
N GLU A 45 -10.36 -6.31 -19.73
CA GLU A 45 -11.23 -6.08 -20.89
C GLU A 45 -12.70 -5.93 -20.48
N LEU A 46 -13.17 -6.83 -19.60
CA LEU A 46 -14.52 -6.79 -19.05
C LEU A 46 -14.70 -5.76 -17.93
N ARG A 47 -13.65 -4.99 -17.60
CA ARG A 47 -13.61 -4.00 -16.52
C ARG A 47 -14.04 -4.53 -15.14
N ILE A 48 -13.92 -5.83 -14.90
CA ILE A 48 -14.28 -6.47 -13.62
C ILE A 48 -13.38 -5.92 -12.51
N THR A 49 -12.07 -5.89 -12.75
CA THR A 49 -11.09 -5.36 -11.78
C THR A 49 -11.41 -3.91 -11.42
N HIS A 50 -11.63 -3.06 -12.42
CA HIS A 50 -11.94 -1.64 -12.23
C HIS A 50 -13.20 -1.44 -11.38
N ARG A 51 -14.28 -2.15 -11.71
CA ARG A 51 -15.55 -2.03 -11.00
C ARG A 51 -15.46 -2.52 -9.54
N CYS A 52 -14.69 -3.56 -9.28
CA CYS A 52 -14.41 -4.01 -7.92
C CYS A 52 -13.61 -2.95 -7.14
N VAL A 53 -12.58 -2.35 -7.75
CA VAL A 53 -11.77 -1.28 -7.15
C VAL A 53 -12.66 -0.08 -6.79
N GLU A 54 -13.50 0.39 -7.72
CA GLU A 54 -14.43 1.50 -7.48
C GLU A 54 -15.45 1.18 -6.39
N ALA A 55 -16.01 -0.03 -6.39
CA ALA A 55 -16.98 -0.44 -5.37
C ALA A 55 -16.36 -0.50 -3.96
N LEU A 56 -15.14 -1.03 -3.83
CA LEU A 56 -14.41 -1.05 -2.56
C LEU A 56 -14.05 0.37 -2.11
N ALA A 57 -13.51 1.19 -3.01
CA ALA A 57 -13.17 2.58 -2.72
C ALA A 57 -14.40 3.37 -2.28
N SER A 58 -15.53 3.22 -2.99
CA SER A 58 -16.80 3.85 -2.63
C SER A 58 -17.33 3.38 -1.28
N ALA A 59 -17.21 2.10 -0.95
CA ALA A 59 -17.60 1.57 0.36
C ALA A 59 -16.75 2.14 1.50
N VAL A 60 -15.43 2.27 1.31
CA VAL A 60 -14.52 2.90 2.29
C VAL A 60 -14.84 4.39 2.46
N VAL A 61 -15.07 5.10 1.36
CA VAL A 61 -15.39 6.53 1.38
C VAL A 61 -16.76 6.79 2.04
N ALA A 62 -17.74 5.92 1.82
CA ALA A 62 -19.06 6.05 2.41
C ALA A 62 -19.06 5.87 3.94
N ASP A 63 -18.14 5.05 4.46
CA ASP A 63 -18.02 4.77 5.90
C ASP A 63 -16.57 4.45 6.28
N PRO A 64 -15.69 5.47 6.39
CA PRO A 64 -14.27 5.26 6.64
C PRO A 64 -13.97 4.78 8.06
N VAL A 65 -14.88 5.06 9.00
CA VAL A 65 -14.77 4.75 10.42
C VAL A 65 -16.12 4.21 10.90
N ARG A 66 -16.40 2.93 10.61
CA ARG A 66 -17.62 2.25 11.09
C ARG A 66 -17.82 2.50 12.59
N PRO A 67 -18.90 3.16 13.02
CA PRO A 67 -19.18 3.36 14.43
C PRO A 67 -19.78 2.07 15.00
N ALA A 68 -18.96 1.07 15.34
CA ALA A 68 -19.42 -0.12 16.04
C ALA A 68 -18.43 -0.59 17.10
N ARG A 69 -18.98 -0.84 18.29
CA ARG A 69 -18.37 -1.04 19.63
C ARG A 69 -17.32 -2.17 19.78
N LEU A 70 -16.80 -2.74 18.70
CA LEU A 70 -15.82 -3.84 18.69
C LEU A 70 -14.79 -3.77 17.55
N ALA A 71 -14.87 -2.79 16.63
CA ALA A 71 -13.88 -2.68 15.56
C ALA A 71 -12.72 -1.79 16.02
N SER A 72 -11.55 -2.41 16.23
CA SER A 72 -10.26 -1.72 16.21
C SER A 72 -10.18 -0.81 14.98
N LYS A 73 -9.59 0.36 15.18
CA LYS A 73 -9.08 1.30 14.16
C LYS A 73 -9.05 0.72 12.72
N GLY A 74 -10.00 1.11 11.86
CA GLY A 74 -9.98 0.84 10.41
C GLY A 74 -10.48 -0.55 9.97
N TRP A 75 -11.80 -0.78 10.02
CA TRP A 75 -12.45 -2.05 9.65
C TRP A 75 -12.08 -2.64 8.27
N TRP A 76 -11.63 -1.80 7.34
CA TRP A 76 -11.26 -2.16 5.98
C TRP A 76 -9.74 -2.36 5.80
N ALA A 77 -8.92 -1.77 6.68
CA ALA A 77 -7.48 -1.66 6.47
C ALA A 77 -6.79 -3.03 6.52
N GLU A 78 -7.20 -3.88 7.47
CA GLU A 78 -6.66 -5.24 7.60
C GLU A 78 -7.04 -6.12 6.40
N ASP A 79 -8.29 -6.01 5.94
CA ASP A 79 -8.78 -6.76 4.79
C ASP A 79 -8.03 -6.37 3.51
N LEU A 80 -7.86 -5.05 3.28
CA LEU A 80 -7.08 -4.57 2.13
C LEU A 80 -5.60 -4.94 2.25
N ALA A 81 -5.06 -5.05 3.47
CA ALA A 81 -3.68 -5.47 3.70
C ALA A 81 -3.38 -6.93 3.34
N ASN A 82 -4.41 -7.73 3.06
CA ASN A 82 -4.26 -9.08 2.47
C ASN A 82 -4.14 -9.05 0.94
N LEU A 83 -4.37 -7.90 0.29
CA LEU A 83 -4.26 -7.77 -1.15
C LEU A 83 -2.79 -7.55 -1.52
N GLY A 84 -2.34 -8.19 -2.60
CA GLY A 84 -1.07 -7.81 -3.26
C GLY A 84 -1.09 -6.37 -3.80
N ILE A 85 0.12 -5.80 -3.91
CA ILE A 85 0.39 -4.37 -4.09
C ILE A 85 -0.39 -3.68 -5.21
N ASP A 86 -0.59 -4.32 -6.37
CA ASP A 86 -1.26 -3.68 -7.51
C ASP A 86 -2.72 -3.35 -7.22
N HIS A 87 -3.41 -4.27 -6.54
CA HIS A 87 -4.81 -4.11 -6.17
C HIS A 87 -4.94 -3.11 -5.03
N TYR A 88 -4.07 -3.23 -4.01
CA TYR A 88 -4.02 -2.28 -2.90
C TYR A 88 -3.76 -0.86 -3.39
N TRP A 89 -2.76 -0.66 -4.27
CA TRP A 89 -2.43 0.61 -4.90
C TRP A 89 -3.61 1.19 -5.66
N ARG A 90 -4.26 0.40 -6.53
CA ARG A 90 -5.43 0.86 -7.31
C ARG A 90 -6.58 1.31 -6.42
N ILE A 91 -6.89 0.58 -5.34
CA ILE A 91 -7.93 0.97 -4.37
C ILE A 91 -7.56 2.26 -3.64
N MET A 92 -6.33 2.35 -3.12
CA MET A 92 -5.88 3.53 -2.39
C MET A 92 -5.82 4.77 -3.29
N LEU A 93 -5.43 4.61 -4.55
CA LEU A 93 -5.46 5.67 -5.54
C LEU A 93 -6.89 6.14 -5.81
N ALA A 94 -7.83 5.21 -5.99
CA ALA A 94 -9.25 5.52 -6.18
C ALA A 94 -9.87 6.23 -4.96
N ILE A 95 -9.51 5.81 -3.75
CA ILE A 95 -9.90 6.48 -2.50
C ILE A 95 -9.37 7.92 -2.50
N LYS A 96 -8.08 8.11 -2.79
CA LYS A 96 -7.41 9.41 -2.80
C LYS A 96 -7.96 10.37 -3.87
N SER A 97 -8.42 9.85 -5.01
CA SER A 97 -9.00 10.66 -6.09
C SER A 97 -10.46 11.03 -5.87
N GLY A 98 -11.21 10.23 -5.09
CA GLY A 98 -12.66 10.36 -4.96
C GLY A 98 -13.10 11.39 -3.93
N VAL A 99 -12.55 11.33 -2.71
CA VAL A 99 -12.91 12.21 -1.58
C VAL A 99 -11.68 12.42 -0.71
N VAL A 100 -11.53 13.62 -0.12
CA VAL A 100 -10.47 13.92 0.85
C VAL A 100 -10.78 13.22 2.18
N LEU A 101 -10.43 11.94 2.29
CA LEU A 101 -10.29 11.31 3.61
C LEU A 101 -9.10 11.94 4.34
N SER A 102 -9.19 12.05 5.67
CA SER A 102 -8.08 12.54 6.49
C SER A 102 -6.81 11.74 6.19
N GLY A 103 -5.68 12.43 5.98
CA GLY A 103 -4.38 11.79 5.78
C GLY A 103 -4.04 10.79 6.88
N LYS A 104 -4.52 11.00 8.11
CA LYS A 104 -4.37 10.06 9.23
C LYS A 104 -5.02 8.70 8.97
N ILE A 105 -6.22 8.65 8.39
CA ILE A 105 -6.94 7.39 8.12
C ILE A 105 -6.20 6.59 7.04
N ILE A 106 -5.76 7.28 5.97
CA ILE A 106 -4.99 6.67 4.89
C ILE A 106 -3.62 6.21 5.42
N GLY A 107 -2.97 7.03 6.23
CA GLY A 107 -1.68 6.73 6.84
C GLY A 107 -1.73 5.56 7.82
N ASP A 108 -2.78 5.43 8.63
CA ASP A 108 -3.01 4.28 9.50
C ASP A 108 -3.17 2.99 8.68
N ALA A 109 -3.95 3.01 7.59
CA ALA A 109 -4.11 1.86 6.72
C ALA A 109 -2.80 1.49 5.99
N LEU A 110 -2.04 2.47 5.51
CA LEU A 110 -0.71 2.27 4.91
C LEU A 110 0.28 1.66 5.89
N GLN A 111 0.24 2.05 7.17
CA GLN A 111 1.08 1.43 8.20
C GLN A 111 0.73 -0.04 8.42
N ILE A 112 -0.55 -0.39 8.43
CA ILE A 112 -1.00 -1.79 8.55
C ILE A 112 -0.47 -2.60 7.35
N TYR A 113 -0.65 -2.09 6.12
CA TYR A 113 -0.10 -2.71 4.93
C TYR A 113 1.42 -2.87 5.02
N ALA A 114 2.12 -1.81 5.43
CA ALA A 114 3.57 -1.77 5.55
C ALA A 114 4.19 -2.67 6.59
N SER A 115 3.56 -2.78 7.75
CA SER A 115 4.01 -3.68 8.81
C SER A 115 4.07 -5.15 8.38
N ARG A 116 3.29 -5.55 7.37
CA ARG A 116 3.25 -6.94 6.87
C ARG A 116 4.34 -7.27 5.86
N TRP A 117 4.75 -6.32 5.03
CA TRP A 117 5.79 -6.56 4.02
C TRP A 117 7.18 -6.08 4.45
N LEU A 118 7.28 -5.13 5.40
CA LEU A 118 8.58 -4.63 5.86
C LEU A 118 9.50 -5.76 6.38
N PRO A 119 9.04 -6.72 7.20
CA PRO A 119 9.88 -7.84 7.63
C PRO A 119 10.34 -8.73 6.47
N ILE A 120 9.52 -8.85 5.41
CA ILE A 120 9.85 -9.63 4.21
C ILE A 120 11.00 -8.98 3.43
N LEU A 121 11.09 -7.64 3.44
CA LEU A 121 12.21 -6.94 2.81
C LEU A 121 13.50 -7.06 3.60
N GLU A 122 13.41 -7.06 4.94
CA GLU A 122 14.59 -7.16 5.81
C GLU A 122 15.20 -8.57 5.85
N GLN A 123 14.40 -9.62 5.54
CA GLN A 123 14.84 -11.02 5.61
C GLN A 123 15.30 -11.62 4.26
N SER A 124 15.11 -10.92 3.14
CA SER A 124 15.39 -11.46 1.80
C SER A 124 16.65 -10.82 1.18
N PRO A 125 17.81 -11.51 1.15
CA PRO A 125 19.02 -10.99 0.53
C PRO A 125 18.94 -11.05 -1.02
N ALA A 126 18.76 -9.89 -1.63
CA ALA A 126 19.33 -9.36 -2.88
C ALA A 126 19.35 -10.16 -4.22
N ALA A 127 19.06 -11.46 -4.32
CA ALA A 127 19.43 -12.20 -5.54
C ALA A 127 18.35 -12.31 -6.65
N ASP A 128 17.05 -12.19 -6.37
CA ASP A 128 16.02 -12.39 -7.42
C ASP A 128 14.70 -11.58 -7.20
N GLY A 129 14.57 -10.91 -6.06
CA GLY A 129 13.37 -10.15 -5.65
C GLY A 129 13.45 -8.63 -5.84
N ASP A 130 14.60 -8.12 -6.26
CA ASP A 130 15.01 -6.72 -6.08
C ASP A 130 14.08 -5.72 -6.81
N LEU A 131 13.74 -6.00 -8.07
CA LEU A 131 12.84 -5.15 -8.86
C LEU A 131 11.42 -5.09 -8.31
N LYS A 132 10.88 -6.22 -7.80
CA LYS A 132 9.52 -6.25 -7.23
C LYS A 132 9.44 -5.50 -5.91
N GLN A 133 10.47 -5.64 -5.08
CA GLN A 133 10.59 -4.95 -3.79
C GLN A 133 10.77 -3.43 -3.99
N ARG A 134 11.57 -3.04 -4.99
CA ARG A 134 11.74 -1.64 -5.39
C ARG A 134 10.45 -1.02 -5.92
N LEU A 135 9.71 -1.70 -6.80
CA LEU A 135 8.40 -1.22 -7.28
C LEU A 135 7.37 -1.10 -6.14
N LEU A 136 7.44 -1.99 -5.15
CA LEU A 136 6.56 -1.95 -3.99
C LEU A 136 6.79 -0.69 -3.15
N ILE A 137 8.05 -0.33 -2.87
CA ILE A 137 8.32 0.88 -2.09
C ILE A 137 7.92 2.15 -2.84
N GLU A 138 8.15 2.21 -4.16
CA GLU A 138 7.79 3.36 -4.99
C GLU A 138 6.27 3.58 -4.99
N LYS A 139 5.50 2.49 -5.10
CA LYS A 139 4.04 2.54 -4.95
C LYS A 139 3.64 3.01 -3.55
N ILE A 140 4.29 2.58 -2.50
CA ILE A 140 3.87 3.00 -1.15
C ILE A 140 4.19 4.47 -0.91
N VAL A 141 5.38 4.93 -1.32
CA VAL A 141 5.79 6.32 -1.23
C VAL A 141 4.80 7.24 -1.96
N SER A 142 4.30 6.82 -3.12
CA SER A 142 3.34 7.62 -3.89
C SER A 142 1.90 7.59 -3.31
N LEU A 143 1.56 6.61 -2.46
CA LEU A 143 0.30 6.61 -1.70
C LEU A 143 0.36 7.47 -0.45
N LEU A 144 1.55 7.65 0.14
CA LEU A 144 1.67 8.35 1.41
C LEU A 144 1.01 9.74 1.32
N PRO A 145 0.21 10.14 2.34
CA PRO A 145 -0.30 11.50 2.45
C PRO A 145 0.83 12.51 2.73
N SER A 146 0.74 13.70 2.14
CA SER A 146 1.76 14.76 2.29
C SER A 146 1.58 15.60 3.56
N GLU A 147 0.46 15.43 4.27
CA GLU A 147 0.11 16.18 5.47
C GLU A 147 0.92 15.69 6.69
N LYS A 148 1.44 16.64 7.48
CA LYS A 148 2.14 16.37 8.75
C LYS A 148 1.21 15.60 9.70
N GLY A 149 1.74 14.59 10.39
CA GLY A 149 0.98 13.80 11.36
C GLY A 149 0.06 12.73 10.75
N SER A 150 0.10 12.52 9.43
CA SER A 150 -0.63 11.43 8.76
C SER A 150 -0.06 10.05 9.11
N VAL A 151 1.26 9.97 9.25
CA VAL A 151 2.01 8.78 9.67
C VAL A 151 3.07 9.20 10.68
N PRO A 152 3.42 8.35 11.66
CA PRO A 152 4.43 8.69 12.66
C PRO A 152 5.84 8.76 12.04
N CYS A 153 6.72 9.58 12.62
CA CYS A 153 8.10 9.74 12.13
C CYS A 153 8.88 8.42 12.19
N SER A 154 8.68 7.61 13.24
CA SER A 154 9.26 6.28 13.37
C SER A 154 8.96 5.36 12.18
N PHE A 155 7.75 5.46 11.63
CA PHE A 155 7.36 4.70 10.44
C PHE A 155 8.08 5.19 9.18
N LEU A 156 8.20 6.51 8.99
CA LEU A 156 8.96 7.09 7.88
C LEU A 156 10.44 6.68 7.94
N MET A 157 11.04 6.67 9.14
CA MET A 157 12.44 6.25 9.31
C MET A 157 12.65 4.77 8.99
N LYS A 158 11.71 3.90 9.36
CA LYS A 158 11.70 2.49 8.95
C LYS A 158 11.62 2.33 7.43
N LEU A 159 10.77 3.12 6.77
CA LEU A 159 10.68 3.12 5.31
C LEU A 159 11.98 3.61 4.65
N ILE A 160 12.62 4.66 5.18
CA ILE A 160 13.91 5.15 4.66
C ILE A 160 15.00 4.07 4.80
N ARG A 161 15.04 3.37 5.94
CA ARG A 161 15.96 2.25 6.15
C ARG A 161 15.75 1.18 5.08
N ALA A 162 14.51 0.72 4.90
CA ALA A 162 14.19 -0.27 3.88
C ALA A 162 14.52 0.23 2.46
N ALA A 163 14.24 1.49 2.15
CA ALA A 163 14.57 2.13 0.87
C ALA A 163 16.06 2.16 0.57
N ASN A 164 16.90 2.28 1.60
CA ASN A 164 18.35 2.21 1.46
C ASN A 164 18.84 0.77 1.26
N ILE A 165 18.24 -0.21 1.95
CA ILE A 165 18.59 -1.63 1.81
C ILE A 165 18.28 -2.14 0.39
N ILE A 166 17.10 -1.81 -0.15
CA ILE A 166 16.63 -2.28 -1.47
C ILE A 166 17.02 -1.36 -2.63
N ASP A 167 17.96 -0.45 -2.39
CA ASP A 167 18.38 0.62 -3.31
C ASP A 167 17.23 1.25 -4.13
N ALA A 168 16.25 1.81 -3.43
CA ALA A 168 15.13 2.51 -4.05
C ALA A 168 15.58 3.73 -4.87
N SER A 169 14.71 4.19 -5.77
CA SER A 169 14.97 5.41 -6.55
C SER A 169 15.27 6.62 -5.65
N TYR A 170 16.19 7.48 -6.12
CA TYR A 170 16.57 8.71 -5.42
C TYR A 170 15.35 9.59 -5.10
N ALA A 171 14.40 9.69 -6.03
CA ALA A 171 13.15 10.44 -5.81
C ALA A 171 12.35 9.91 -4.61
N SER A 172 12.26 8.59 -4.46
CA SER A 172 11.55 7.95 -3.34
C SER A 172 12.25 8.18 -2.01
N LYS A 173 13.59 8.05 -1.98
CA LYS A 173 14.42 8.34 -0.80
C LYS A 173 14.30 9.81 -0.39
N MET A 174 14.38 10.73 -1.35
CA MET A 174 14.26 12.17 -1.11
C MET A 174 12.87 12.56 -0.58
N GLU A 175 11.80 12.00 -1.15
CA GLU A 175 10.46 12.33 -0.70
C GLU A 175 10.19 11.80 0.72
N LEU A 176 10.67 10.60 1.04
CA LEU A 176 10.62 10.09 2.41
C LEU A 176 11.42 10.95 3.38
N ALA A 177 12.65 11.33 3.02
CA ALA A 177 13.51 12.18 3.84
C ALA A 177 12.88 13.58 4.06
N ARG A 178 12.29 14.17 3.01
CA ARG A 178 11.58 15.45 3.11
C ARG A 178 10.42 15.37 4.10
N ARG A 179 9.62 14.30 4.05
CA ARG A 179 8.50 14.11 4.97
C ARG A 179 8.95 13.85 6.40
N ALA A 180 9.97 13.02 6.58
CA ALA A 180 10.55 12.77 7.89
C ALA A 180 11.11 14.06 8.50
N GLY A 181 11.80 14.89 7.69
CA GLY A 181 12.37 16.16 8.12
C GLY A 181 11.34 17.15 8.67
N VAL A 182 10.13 17.21 8.12
CA VAL A 182 9.05 18.11 8.57
C VAL A 182 8.48 17.74 9.95
N GLN A 183 8.69 16.51 10.41
CA GLN A 183 8.19 16.00 11.68
C GLN A 183 9.27 15.32 12.54
N LEU A 184 10.54 15.70 12.31
CA LEU A 184 11.68 15.15 13.02
C LEU A 184 11.66 15.46 14.53
N GLU A 185 10.99 16.55 14.92
CA GLU A 185 10.76 16.92 16.32
C GLU A 185 9.97 15.87 17.12
N GLU A 186 9.21 15.00 16.45
CA GLU A 186 8.46 13.88 17.06
C GLU A 186 9.27 12.57 17.08
N ALA A 187 10.49 12.55 16.54
CA ALA A 187 11.31 11.35 16.44
C ALA A 187 12.00 11.02 17.77
N THR A 188 12.01 9.74 18.13
CA THR A 188 12.82 9.26 19.26
C THR A 188 14.25 8.93 18.81
N VAL A 189 15.20 8.85 19.74
CA VAL A 189 16.59 8.47 19.43
C VAL A 189 16.68 7.12 18.73
N ASN A 190 15.78 6.18 19.06
CA ASN A 190 15.69 4.86 18.42
C ASN A 190 15.25 4.91 16.95
N ASP A 191 14.60 6.00 16.55
CA ASP A 191 14.14 6.21 15.17
C ASP A 191 15.24 6.81 14.29
N LEU A 192 16.29 7.40 14.88
CA LEU A 192 17.39 8.00 14.13
C LEU A 192 18.24 6.92 13.45
N LEU A 193 18.41 7.06 12.14
CA LEU A 193 19.34 6.25 11.36
C LEU A 193 20.76 6.74 11.63
N ILE A 194 21.29 6.43 12.80
CA ILE A 194 22.67 6.71 13.14
C ILE A 194 23.52 5.67 12.40
N PRO A 195 24.35 6.09 11.42
CA PRO A 195 25.33 5.19 10.86
C PRO A 195 26.27 4.81 11.99
N SER A 196 26.22 3.55 12.43
CA SER A 196 27.30 3.00 13.21
C SER A 196 28.49 2.93 12.26
N LEU A 197 29.38 3.91 12.34
CA LEU A 197 30.70 3.81 11.75
C LEU A 197 31.25 2.43 12.19
N PRO A 198 31.61 1.52 11.28
CA PRO A 198 32.51 0.46 11.69
C PRO A 198 33.69 1.19 12.32
N CYS A 199 33.98 0.84 13.57
CA CYS A 199 35.20 1.29 14.21
C CYS A 199 36.34 0.77 13.33
N GLU A 200 36.83 1.61 12.41
CA GLU A 200 38.12 1.41 11.77
C GLU A 200 39.12 1.38 12.93
N ASP A 201 39.50 0.17 13.32
CA ASP A 201 40.58 -0.08 14.26
C ASP A 201 41.78 0.74 13.79
N LYS A 202 42.14 1.77 14.58
CA LYS A 202 43.40 2.48 14.44
C LYS A 202 44.56 1.53 14.79
N LYS A 203 44.92 0.67 13.85
CA LYS A 203 46.21 -0.01 13.72
C LYS A 203 46.50 0.04 12.21
N GLU A 204 47.17 1.04 11.67
CA GLU A 204 48.61 1.21 11.75
C GLU A 204 48.96 2.68 11.44
N LEU A 205 49.44 3.42 12.44
CA LEU A 205 50.21 4.65 12.23
C LEU A 205 51.59 4.59 12.92
N CYS A 206 52.10 3.38 13.14
CA CYS A 206 53.47 3.14 13.59
C CYS A 206 54.12 2.14 12.63
N MET A 207 54.60 2.61 11.48
CA MET A 207 55.73 2.04 10.73
C MET A 207 56.17 3.03 9.63
N THR A 208 56.47 4.27 10.04
CA THR A 208 57.39 5.13 9.29
C THR A 208 58.30 5.84 10.30
N SER A 209 59.27 5.11 10.84
CA SER A 209 60.54 5.64 11.39
C SER A 209 61.40 4.49 11.92
N MET A 210 62.20 3.90 11.03
CA MET A 210 63.65 3.66 11.19
C MET A 210 64.22 3.10 9.89
#